data_AF-A0A960Y646-F1
#
_entry.id   AF-A0A960Y646-F1
#
_cell.length_a   1.000
_cell.length_b   1.000
_cell.length_c   1.000
_cell.angle_alpha   90.00
_cell.angle_beta   90.00
_cell.angle_gamma   90.00
#
_symmetry.space_group_name_H-M   'P 1'
#
loop_
_entity.id
_entity.type
_entity.pdbx_description
1 polymer ?
#
loop_
_entity_poly.entity_id
_entity_poly.type
_entity_poly.pdbx_seq_one_letter_code
_entity_poly.pdbx_strand_id
1 'polypeptide(L)'
;MRPFGARAGTRRVGRADGQLRNTTARPAQEQAGASLTYVEGERWRTSSGLHLTEQAVRRLLSHSQDRDANHPHGVFDNGRRGAIDLADAAYRRALQGGADVSARTTQAGKTIYDVDMGRPIGFIGGAVRGRPAARHVRVIVQGAELIEAYPFRPMNRTQPVRDEYAAVGGAAEAANV
;
A
#
# COMPACT_ATOMS: atom_id res chain seq x y z
N MET A 1 -60.26 51.26 24.82
CA MET A 1 -60.89 51.35 23.49
C MET A 1 -59.83 51.72 22.46
N ARG A 2 -59.57 50.82 21.49
CA ARG A 2 -58.74 50.97 20.26
C ARG A 2 -57.23 51.29 20.39
N PRO A 3 -56.36 50.96 19.40
CA PRO A 3 -56.52 50.03 18.27
C PRO A 3 -55.34 49.07 18.01
N PHE A 4 -55.65 48.09 17.15
CA PHE A 4 -54.75 47.28 16.32
C PHE A 4 -53.82 48.12 15.42
N GLY A 5 -52.63 47.58 15.13
CA GLY A 5 -51.75 48.03 14.05
C GLY A 5 -50.59 47.08 13.81
N ALA A 6 -50.74 46.19 12.82
CA ALA A 6 -49.73 45.23 12.37
C ALA A 6 -48.57 45.89 11.62
N ARG A 7 -47.34 45.38 11.78
CA ARG A 7 -46.29 45.40 10.75
C ARG A 7 -45.42 44.16 10.80
N ALA A 8 -45.04 43.75 9.60
CA ALA A 8 -44.47 42.49 9.21
C ALA A 8 -42.96 42.36 9.48
N GLY A 9 -42.54 41.11 9.66
CA GLY A 9 -41.43 40.56 8.88
C GLY A 9 -40.05 40.63 9.50
N THR A 10 -39.65 39.54 10.18
CA THR A 10 -38.30 38.99 10.04
C THR A 10 -38.37 37.48 10.20
N ARG A 11 -38.22 36.77 9.07
CA ARG A 11 -37.99 35.33 9.05
C ARG A 11 -36.65 35.04 9.71
N ARG A 12 -36.69 34.17 10.70
CA ARG A 12 -35.53 33.46 11.22
C ARG A 12 -35.32 32.24 10.32
N VAL A 13 -34.25 32.23 9.53
CA VAL A 13 -33.67 31.00 8.96
C VAL A 13 -32.17 31.21 8.84
N GLY A 14 -31.44 30.27 9.44
CA GLY A 14 -30.03 30.37 9.76
C GLY A 14 -29.12 30.42 8.54
N ARG A 15 -28.00 31.12 8.74
CA ARG A 15 -26.79 30.99 7.92
C ARG A 15 -26.34 29.53 7.90
N ALA A 16 -26.39 28.92 6.73
CA ALA A 16 -25.37 27.96 6.33
C ALA A 16 -24.15 28.78 5.86
N ASP A 17 -22.96 28.43 6.34
CA ASP A 17 -21.74 28.34 5.51
C ASP A 17 -20.61 27.74 6.35
N GLY A 18 -20.38 26.44 6.12
CA GLY A 18 -19.03 25.93 5.90
C GLY A 18 -18.08 25.73 7.09
N GLN A 19 -18.49 24.99 8.14
CA GLN A 19 -17.51 24.22 8.92
C GLN A 19 -17.59 22.74 8.55
N LEU A 20 -16.72 22.31 7.64
CA LEU A 20 -16.44 20.89 7.40
C LEU A 20 -15.74 20.31 8.63
N ARG A 21 -16.53 19.77 9.55
CA ARG A 21 -16.09 18.81 10.57
C ARG A 21 -16.61 17.44 10.16
N ASN A 22 -15.73 16.64 9.57
CA ASN A 22 -15.82 15.19 9.63
C ASN A 22 -14.40 14.61 9.45
N THR A 23 -13.52 14.95 10.38
CA THR A 23 -12.37 14.11 10.71
C THR A 23 -12.90 12.93 11.53
N THR A 24 -13.39 11.89 10.85
CA THR A 24 -13.57 10.59 11.47
C THR A 24 -12.19 10.15 11.96
N ALA A 25 -12.05 10.10 13.28
CA ALA A 25 -10.83 9.73 13.96
C ALA A 25 -10.35 8.37 13.43
N ARG A 26 -9.12 8.35 12.87
CA ARG A 26 -8.36 7.11 12.72
C ARG A 26 -8.27 6.46 14.11
N PRO A 27 -8.58 5.16 14.26
CA PRO A 27 -8.36 4.50 15.54
C PRO A 27 -6.89 4.64 15.94
N ALA A 28 -6.68 5.08 17.18
CA ALA A 28 -5.41 5.52 17.76
C ALA A 28 -4.39 4.39 18.03
N GLN A 29 -4.43 3.30 17.25
CA GLN A 29 -3.46 2.19 17.34
C GLN A 29 -2.50 2.10 16.16
N GLU A 30 -2.60 2.98 15.16
CA GLU A 30 -1.78 2.96 13.94
C GLU A 30 -0.86 4.19 13.82
N GLN A 31 -0.13 4.49 14.91
CA GLN A 31 0.92 5.52 14.93
C GLN A 31 2.27 5.02 15.46
N ALA A 32 2.46 3.69 15.58
CA ALA A 32 3.81 3.14 15.72
C ALA A 32 4.41 3.01 14.31
N GLY A 33 4.80 4.13 13.71
CA GLY A 33 5.68 4.11 12.53
C GLY A 33 7.02 3.47 12.91
N ALA A 34 7.70 2.87 11.94
CA ALA A 34 9.01 2.28 12.15
C ALA A 34 9.96 3.36 12.69
N SER A 35 10.45 3.14 13.91
CA SER A 35 11.55 3.95 14.44
C SER A 35 12.85 3.39 13.86
N LEU A 36 13.62 4.25 13.20
CA LEU A 36 14.90 3.88 12.60
C LEU A 36 16.04 4.17 13.58
N THR A 37 16.68 3.12 14.05
CA THR A 37 17.92 3.19 14.83
C THR A 37 19.10 3.04 13.87
N TYR A 38 20.01 4.01 13.84
CA TYR A 38 21.26 3.85 13.12
C TYR A 38 22.12 2.79 13.81
N VAL A 39 22.72 1.88 13.02
CA VAL A 39 23.61 0.84 13.54
C VAL A 39 25.05 1.21 13.19
N GLU A 40 25.43 1.15 11.91
CA GLU A 40 26.77 1.49 11.40
C GLU A 40 26.78 1.45 9.86
N GLY A 41 27.67 2.18 9.19
CA GLY A 41 27.96 2.02 7.76
C GLY A 41 26.73 2.13 6.84
N GLU A 42 25.89 3.15 7.08
CA GLU A 42 24.62 3.36 6.35
C GLU A 42 23.64 2.19 6.49
N ARG A 43 23.65 1.56 7.67
CA ARG A 43 22.66 0.57 8.07
C ARG A 43 21.77 1.11 9.15
N TRP A 44 20.47 0.91 8.94
CA TRP A 44 19.44 1.23 9.91
C TRP A 44 18.75 -0.04 10.35
N ARG A 45 18.25 -0.05 11.57
CA ARG A 45 17.41 -1.10 12.12
C ARG A 45 16.07 -0.50 12.50
N THR A 46 15.01 -1.15 12.07
CA THR A 46 13.64 -0.80 12.45
C THR A 46 13.29 -1.35 13.84
N SER A 47 12.16 -0.91 14.40
CA SER A 47 11.61 -1.42 15.66
C SER A 47 11.38 -2.94 15.68
N SER A 48 11.02 -3.56 14.54
CA SER A 48 10.85 -5.02 14.47
C SER A 48 12.16 -5.80 14.34
N GLY A 49 13.27 -5.10 14.13
CA GLY A 49 14.57 -5.71 13.86
C GLY A 49 14.89 -5.92 12.38
N LEU A 50 14.05 -5.45 11.45
CA LEU A 50 14.41 -5.41 10.03
C LEU A 50 15.62 -4.50 9.82
N HIS A 51 16.68 -5.02 9.20
CA HIS A 51 17.87 -4.28 8.83
C HIS A 51 17.71 -3.70 7.42
N LEU A 52 18.05 -2.42 7.27
CA LEU A 52 17.95 -1.66 6.04
C LEU A 52 19.34 -1.18 5.66
N THR A 53 19.80 -1.55 4.46
CA THR A 53 20.94 -0.91 3.81
C THR A 53 20.46 0.25 2.93
N GLU A 54 21.35 1.15 2.53
CA GLU A 54 21.01 2.21 1.57
C GLU A 54 20.43 1.62 0.27
N GLN A 55 21.01 0.53 -0.23
CA GLN A 55 20.52 -0.17 -1.42
C GLN A 55 19.10 -0.72 -1.22
N ALA A 56 18.81 -1.32 -0.06
CA ALA A 56 17.48 -1.82 0.27
C ALA A 56 16.46 -0.69 0.33
N VAL A 57 16.81 0.45 0.95
CA VAL A 57 15.96 1.65 0.98
C VAL A 57 15.71 2.14 -0.45
N ARG A 58 16.73 2.21 -1.32
CA ARG A 58 16.53 2.62 -2.72
C ARG A 58 15.55 1.70 -3.47
N ARG A 59 15.67 0.37 -3.32
CA ARG A 59 14.74 -0.60 -3.93
C ARG A 59 13.32 -0.49 -3.36
N LEU A 60 13.20 -0.37 -2.04
CA LEU A 60 11.89 -0.17 -1.39
C LEU A 60 11.20 1.10 -1.91
N LEU A 61 11.95 2.19 -2.04
CA LEU A 61 11.41 3.47 -2.47
C LEU A 61 11.18 3.57 -3.98
N SER A 62 11.81 2.73 -4.80
CA SER A 62 11.40 2.62 -6.20
C SER A 62 9.97 2.08 -6.32
N HIS A 63 9.50 1.29 -5.36
CA HIS A 63 8.09 0.89 -5.26
C HIS A 63 7.18 1.95 -4.66
N SER A 64 7.63 3.20 -4.45
CA SER A 64 6.73 4.32 -4.13
C SER A 64 6.35 5.14 -5.38
N GLN A 65 6.80 4.71 -6.56
CA GLN A 65 6.56 5.40 -7.81
C GLN A 65 6.19 4.40 -8.90
N ASP A 66 5.19 4.75 -9.70
CA ASP A 66 4.76 3.96 -10.85
C ASP A 66 5.69 4.27 -12.03
N ARG A 67 6.73 3.46 -12.22
CA ARG A 67 7.88 3.79 -13.09
C ARG A 67 8.07 2.86 -14.28
N ASP A 68 7.48 1.67 -14.27
CA ASP A 68 7.53 0.74 -15.41
C ASP A 68 6.13 0.59 -16.02
N ALA A 69 5.85 1.39 -17.05
CA ALA A 69 4.57 1.38 -17.74
C ALA A 69 4.30 0.07 -18.52
N ASN A 70 5.32 -0.77 -18.74
CA ASN A 70 5.22 -1.95 -19.60
C ASN A 70 4.98 -3.23 -18.82
N HIS A 71 5.20 -3.24 -17.49
CA HIS A 71 5.02 -4.43 -16.66
C HIS A 71 4.17 -4.13 -15.41
N PRO A 72 3.26 -5.05 -15.03
CA PRO A 72 2.58 -4.97 -13.74
C PRO A 72 3.57 -4.96 -12.58
N HIS A 73 3.48 -3.94 -11.73
CA HIS A 73 4.30 -3.87 -10.51
C HIS A 73 3.53 -3.21 -9.37
N GLY A 74 3.89 -3.56 -8.14
CA GLY A 74 3.31 -2.97 -6.96
C GLY A 74 3.85 -1.59 -6.67
N VAL A 75 2.96 -0.68 -6.28
CA VAL A 75 3.30 0.69 -5.91
C VAL A 75 2.63 1.05 -4.58
N PHE A 76 3.43 1.43 -3.59
CA PHE A 76 3.01 2.01 -2.32
C PHE A 76 2.46 3.42 -2.57
N ASP A 77 1.34 3.75 -1.92
CA ASP A 77 0.64 5.04 -2.07
C ASP A 77 0.80 5.97 -0.85
N ASN A 78 1.61 5.58 0.13
CA ASN A 78 1.78 6.26 1.42
C ASN A 78 3.13 7.01 1.57
N GLY A 79 3.85 7.19 0.46
CA GLY A 79 5.12 7.92 0.40
C GLY A 79 6.28 7.22 1.11
N ARG A 80 7.44 7.90 1.15
CA ARG A 80 8.72 7.30 1.59
C ARG A 80 8.67 6.69 2.99
N ARG A 81 8.19 7.45 3.97
CA ARG A 81 8.11 6.97 5.35
C ARG A 81 7.10 5.83 5.48
N GLY A 82 5.94 5.97 4.83
CA GLY A 82 4.91 4.95 4.84
C GLY A 82 5.37 3.61 4.24
N ALA A 83 6.18 3.62 3.18
CA ALA A 83 6.72 2.39 2.60
C ALA A 83 7.63 1.64 3.59
N ILE A 84 8.47 2.37 4.32
CA ILE A 84 9.33 1.80 5.38
C ILE A 84 8.47 1.25 6.53
N ASP A 85 7.48 2.02 6.98
CA ASP A 85 6.58 1.61 8.05
C ASP A 85 5.80 0.33 7.68
N LEU A 86 5.36 0.20 6.43
CA LEU A 86 4.69 -0.99 5.93
C LEU A 86 5.61 -2.20 5.83
N ALA A 87 6.86 -2.01 5.38
CA ALA A 87 7.85 -3.08 5.33
C ALA A 87 8.18 -3.59 6.74
N ASP A 88 8.36 -2.70 7.71
CA ASP A 88 8.56 -3.03 9.13
C ASP A 88 7.36 -3.78 9.72
N ALA A 89 6.15 -3.25 9.48
CA ALA A 89 4.92 -3.87 9.97
C ALA A 89 4.68 -5.26 9.37
N ALA A 90 4.94 -5.43 8.06
CA ALA A 90 4.84 -6.70 7.38
C ALA A 90 5.88 -7.71 7.91
N TYR A 91 7.13 -7.28 8.08
CA TYR A 91 8.18 -8.14 8.65
C TYR A 91 7.83 -8.58 10.08
N ARG A 92 7.36 -7.66 10.93
CA ARG A 92 6.90 -8.00 12.28
C ARG A 92 5.79 -9.06 12.26
N ARG A 93 4.78 -8.90 11.39
CA ARG A 93 3.70 -9.90 11.22
C ARG A 93 4.24 -11.23 10.71
N ALA A 94 5.18 -11.19 9.76
CA ALA A 94 5.81 -12.39 9.22
C ALA A 94 6.53 -13.20 10.31
N LEU A 95 7.21 -12.53 11.24
CA LEU A 95 7.87 -13.18 12.38
C LEU A 95 6.87 -13.79 13.38
N GLN A 96 5.66 -13.24 13.47
CA GLN A 96 4.59 -13.79 14.32
C GLN A 96 3.90 -15.00 13.66
N GLY A 97 3.90 -15.06 12.32
CA GLY A 97 3.21 -16.09 11.55
C GLY A 97 1.68 -15.92 11.56
N GLY A 98 0.96 -16.98 11.23
CA GLY A 98 -0.51 -17.01 11.19
C GLY A 98 -1.08 -17.28 9.79
N ALA A 99 -2.41 -17.29 9.68
CA ALA A 99 -3.11 -17.60 8.42
C ALA A 99 -2.88 -16.54 7.33
N ASP A 100 -2.57 -15.30 7.73
CA ASP A 100 -2.34 -14.16 6.85
C ASP A 100 -0.89 -14.08 6.34
N VAL A 101 -0.06 -15.08 6.65
CA VAL A 101 1.37 -15.13 6.32
C VAL A 101 1.70 -16.42 5.58
N SER A 102 2.37 -16.28 4.45
CA SER A 102 3.05 -17.39 3.76
C SER A 102 4.54 -17.12 3.71
N ALA A 103 5.36 -18.14 4.00
CA ALA A 103 6.81 -18.04 3.98
C ALA A 103 7.42 -19.15 3.12
N ARG A 104 8.44 -18.80 2.34
CA ARG A 104 9.27 -19.77 1.62
C ARG A 104 10.72 -19.34 1.57
N THR A 105 11.64 -20.28 1.64
CA THR A 105 13.07 -20.02 1.52
C THR A 105 13.58 -20.50 0.18
N THR A 106 14.35 -19.65 -0.49
CA THR A 106 15.01 -19.95 -1.76
C THR A 106 16.30 -20.75 -1.52
N GLN A 107 16.80 -21.45 -2.55
CA GLN A 107 18.08 -22.16 -2.47
C GLN A 107 19.26 -21.23 -2.14
N ALA A 108 19.17 -19.95 -2.51
CA ALA A 108 20.17 -18.93 -2.19
C ALA A 108 20.06 -18.37 -0.75
N GLY A 109 19.24 -18.98 0.12
CA GLY A 109 19.11 -18.58 1.52
C GLY A 109 18.26 -17.33 1.78
N LYS A 110 17.56 -16.80 0.76
CA LYS A 110 16.59 -15.71 0.94
C LYS A 110 15.24 -16.25 1.40
N THR A 111 14.64 -15.62 2.39
CA THR A 111 13.26 -15.90 2.82
C THR A 111 12.31 -14.88 2.20
N ILE A 112 11.26 -15.37 1.59
CA ILE A 112 10.18 -14.59 0.98
C ILE A 112 8.96 -14.74 1.87
N TYR A 113 8.52 -13.64 2.44
CA TYR A 113 7.26 -13.53 3.18
C TYR A 113 6.22 -12.84 2.31
N ASP A 114 5.06 -13.46 2.21
CA ASP A 114 3.84 -12.90 1.63
C ASP A 114 2.88 -12.64 2.79
N VAL A 115 2.57 -11.37 3.04
CA VAL A 115 1.81 -10.95 4.23
C VAL A 115 0.56 -10.19 3.79
N ASP A 116 -0.62 -10.65 4.19
CA ASP A 116 -1.84 -9.86 4.10
C ASP A 116 -1.83 -8.76 5.16
N MET A 117 -1.92 -7.50 4.72
CA MET A 117 -1.94 -6.36 5.62
C MET A 117 -3.34 -6.07 6.16
N GLY A 118 -4.38 -6.73 5.63
CA GLY A 118 -5.78 -6.57 6.03
C GLY A 118 -6.42 -5.26 5.55
N ARG A 119 -5.65 -4.41 4.86
CA ARG A 119 -6.09 -3.10 4.36
C ARG A 119 -5.39 -2.76 3.05
N PRO A 120 -5.94 -1.83 2.25
CA PRO A 120 -5.22 -1.25 1.12
C PRO A 120 -3.91 -0.60 1.60
N ILE A 121 -2.83 -0.89 0.87
CA ILE A 121 -1.47 -0.39 1.15
C ILE A 121 -0.77 0.18 -0.09
N GLY A 122 -1.51 0.24 -1.20
CA GLY A 122 -1.01 0.61 -2.52
C GLY A 122 -1.89 0.07 -3.63
N PHE A 123 -1.34 -0.02 -4.82
CA PHE A 123 -2.02 -0.53 -6.01
C PHE A 123 -1.04 -1.28 -6.93
N ILE A 124 -1.58 -1.99 -7.92
CA ILE A 124 -0.79 -2.55 -9.02
C ILE A 124 -0.80 -1.55 -10.18
N GLY A 125 0.36 -0.99 -10.49
CA GLY A 125 0.59 -0.01 -11.55
C GLY A 125 1.21 -0.62 -12.81
N GLY A 126 1.86 0.23 -13.58
CA GLY A 126 2.49 -0.12 -14.85
C GLY A 126 1.49 -0.39 -15.95
N ALA A 127 1.59 -1.56 -16.58
CA ALA A 127 0.67 -1.97 -17.67
C ALA A 127 -0.78 -2.20 -17.21
N VAL A 128 -1.03 -2.24 -15.90
CA VAL A 128 -2.35 -2.57 -15.34
C VAL A 128 -3.24 -1.33 -15.29
N ARG A 129 -4.27 -1.32 -16.15
CA ARG A 129 -5.31 -0.29 -16.14
C ARG A 129 -6.17 -0.38 -14.89
N GLY A 130 -6.67 0.76 -14.42
CA GLY A 130 -7.57 0.85 -13.26
C GLY A 130 -6.89 0.77 -11.90
N ARG A 131 -5.59 0.47 -11.83
CA ARG A 131 -4.76 0.51 -10.62
C ARG A 131 -5.41 -0.23 -9.43
N PRO A 132 -5.67 -1.55 -9.55
CA PRO A 132 -6.38 -2.28 -8.51
C PRO A 132 -5.61 -2.25 -7.19
N ALA A 133 -6.33 -2.08 -6.09
CA ALA A 133 -5.75 -1.98 -4.77
C ALA A 133 -4.93 -3.24 -4.40
N ALA A 134 -3.73 -3.03 -3.90
CA ALA A 134 -2.90 -4.06 -3.30
C ALA A 134 -3.11 -4.06 -1.78
N ARG A 135 -3.25 -5.26 -1.22
CA ARG A 135 -3.45 -5.48 0.23
C ARG A 135 -2.33 -6.30 0.86
N HIS A 136 -1.51 -6.94 0.03
CA HIS A 136 -0.42 -7.79 0.50
C HIS A 136 0.92 -7.11 0.27
N VAL A 137 1.86 -7.34 1.17
CA VAL A 137 3.25 -6.94 1.01
C VAL A 137 4.09 -8.21 0.88
N ARG A 138 4.92 -8.26 -0.14
CA ARG A 138 5.98 -9.25 -0.23
C ARG A 138 7.23 -8.66 0.38
N VAL A 139 7.81 -9.33 1.37
CA VAL A 139 9.07 -8.95 2.02
C VAL A 139 10.10 -10.04 1.73
N ILE A 140 11.19 -9.67 1.07
CA ILE A 140 12.29 -10.57 0.75
C ILE A 140 13.46 -10.20 1.64
N VAL A 141 13.90 -11.14 2.47
CA VAL A 141 15.01 -10.94 3.41
C VAL A 141 16.09 -12.00 3.25
N GLN A 142 17.30 -11.68 3.68
CA GLN A 142 18.35 -12.64 3.96
C GLN A 142 18.74 -12.51 5.44
N GLY A 143 18.35 -13.48 6.25
CA GLY A 143 18.35 -13.31 7.71
C GLY A 143 17.38 -12.19 8.13
N ALA A 144 17.92 -11.09 8.67
CA ALA A 144 17.16 -9.89 9.02
C ALA A 144 17.36 -8.73 8.03
N GLU A 145 18.21 -8.88 7.02
CA GLU A 145 18.48 -7.83 6.03
C GLU A 145 17.38 -7.80 4.96
N LEU A 146 16.74 -6.65 4.81
CA LEU A 146 15.81 -6.41 3.71
C LEU A 146 16.57 -6.41 2.40
N ILE A 147 16.17 -7.29 1.48
CA ILE A 147 16.63 -7.26 0.10
C ILE A 147 15.70 -6.37 -0.73
N GLU A 148 14.39 -6.58 -0.58
CA GLU A 148 13.35 -5.89 -1.32
C GLU A 148 11.98 -6.07 -0.63
N ALA A 149 11.12 -5.06 -0.72
CA ALA A 149 9.70 -5.22 -0.38
C ALA A 149 8.82 -4.39 -1.30
N TYR A 150 7.65 -4.94 -1.65
CA TYR A 150 6.70 -4.29 -2.54
C TYR A 150 5.26 -4.76 -2.31
N PRO A 151 4.25 -3.94 -2.66
CA PRO A 151 2.86 -4.36 -2.73
C PRO A 151 2.68 -5.44 -3.78
N PHE A 152 1.79 -6.38 -3.55
CA PHE A 152 1.35 -7.27 -4.61
C PHE A 152 -0.10 -7.70 -4.39
N ARG A 153 -0.67 -8.32 -5.43
CA ARG A 153 -1.93 -9.04 -5.34
C ARG A 153 -1.60 -10.53 -5.49
N PRO A 154 -1.91 -11.37 -4.49
CA PRO A 154 -1.79 -12.80 -4.68
C PRO A 154 -2.74 -13.23 -5.80
N MET A 155 -2.23 -14.00 -6.75
CA MET A 155 -3.07 -14.64 -7.74
C MET A 155 -3.82 -15.78 -7.05
N ASN A 156 -5.14 -15.82 -7.20
CA ASN A 156 -5.96 -16.88 -6.62
C ASN A 156 -5.60 -18.20 -7.32
N ARG A 157 -5.08 -19.20 -6.59
CA ARG A 157 -4.71 -20.52 -7.17
C ARG A 157 -5.89 -21.26 -7.80
N THR A 158 -7.12 -20.85 -7.52
CA THR A 158 -8.37 -21.48 -7.97
C THR A 158 -8.96 -20.87 -9.25
N GLN A 159 -8.36 -19.82 -9.82
CA GLN A 159 -8.73 -19.34 -11.15
C GLN A 159 -7.63 -19.74 -12.13
N PRO A 160 -7.88 -20.65 -13.09
CA PRO A 160 -6.93 -20.86 -14.18
C PRO A 160 -6.74 -19.53 -14.92
N VAL A 161 -5.50 -19.26 -15.33
CA VAL A 161 -5.12 -18.16 -16.22
C VAL A 161 -6.04 -18.13 -17.45
N ARG A 162 -7.11 -17.36 -17.34
CA ARG A 162 -7.92 -16.88 -18.45
C ARG A 162 -8.17 -15.41 -18.17
N ASP A 163 -7.45 -14.59 -18.93
CA ASP A 163 -7.93 -13.30 -19.40
C ASP A 163 -7.92 -12.06 -18.48
N GLU A 164 -7.25 -12.04 -17.33
CA GLU A 164 -7.08 -10.75 -16.58
C GLU A 164 -5.85 -9.93 -17.03
N TYR A 165 -4.92 -10.51 -17.80
CA TYR A 165 -3.76 -9.78 -18.37
C TYR A 165 -3.50 -10.02 -19.86
N ALA A 166 -4.36 -10.76 -20.58
CA ALA A 166 -4.17 -11.10 -22.00
C ALA A 166 -4.73 -10.06 -23.00
N ALA A 167 -5.37 -8.98 -22.53
CA ALA A 167 -6.05 -8.01 -23.39
C ALA A 167 -5.22 -6.76 -23.77
N VAL A 168 -3.89 -6.87 -23.84
CA VAL A 168 -3.03 -5.83 -24.43
C VAL A 168 -2.00 -6.47 -25.38
N GLY A 169 -2.49 -6.95 -26.53
CA GLY A 169 -1.60 -7.48 -27.57
C GLY A 169 -2.26 -8.15 -28.78
N GLY A 170 -3.59 -8.16 -28.90
CA GLY A 170 -4.29 -8.71 -30.06
C GLY A 170 -4.75 -7.65 -31.04
N ALA A 171 -3.88 -7.20 -31.94
CA ALA A 171 -4.28 -6.60 -33.23
C ALA A 171 -3.08 -6.56 -34.19
N ALA A 172 -2.89 -7.64 -34.95
CA ALA A 172 -2.26 -7.78 -36.27
C ALA A 172 -1.90 -9.26 -36.41
N GLU A 173 -2.27 -10.03 -37.42
CA GLU A 173 -2.88 -9.76 -38.71
C GLU A 173 -3.34 -11.14 -39.19
N ALA A 174 -4.60 -11.27 -39.59
CA ALA A 174 -5.06 -12.43 -40.34
C ALA A 174 -5.34 -11.98 -41.77
N ALA A 175 -4.91 -12.81 -42.71
CA ALA A 175 -5.20 -12.85 -44.14
C ALA A 175 -4.33 -11.97 -45.05
N ASN A 176 -3.40 -12.61 -45.76
CA ASN A 176 -3.70 -12.94 -47.16
C ASN A 176 -2.88 -14.14 -47.67
N VAL A 177 -3.63 -15.04 -48.32
CA VAL A 177 -3.33 -16.06 -49.34
C VAL A 177 -1.86 -16.42 -49.61
#